data_AF-A0A916PCK7-F1
#
_entry.id   AF-A0A916PCK7-F1
#
_cell.length_a   1.000
_cell.length_b   1.000
_cell.length_c   1.000
_cell.angle_alpha   90.00
_cell.angle_beta   90.00
_cell.angle_gamma   90.00
#
_symmetry.space_group_name_H-M   'P 1'
#
loop_
_entity.id
_entity.type
_entity.pdbx_description
1 polymer ?
#
loop_
_entity_poly.entity_id
_entity_poly.type
_entity_poly.pdbx_seq_one_letter_code
_entity_poly.pdbx_strand_id
1 'polypeptide(L)'
;MSAPGSRLALEAFLGSADRDSARVEEMIRTATRGWREHGFHLDIWALNYAGPRHEVSGYLDNHGWRSVGTTTAQLLAAHDLPAAPALPAGLADRPNYWTCVLG
;
A
#
# COMPACT_ATOMS: atom_id res chain seq x y z
N MET A 1 13.53 18.27 -11.24
CA MET A 1 13.13 18.64 -9.86
C MET A 1 11.76 19.29 -9.90
N SER A 2 10.91 19.03 -8.91
CA SER A 2 9.60 19.67 -8.76
C SER A 2 9.75 21.07 -8.17
N ALA A 3 8.82 21.98 -8.49
CA ALA A 3 8.80 23.34 -7.94
C ALA A 3 8.09 23.39 -6.57
N PRO A 4 8.38 24.37 -5.69
CA PRO A 4 7.64 24.58 -4.44
C PRO A 4 6.13 24.62 -4.65
N GLY A 5 5.38 23.98 -3.75
CA GLY A 5 3.92 23.81 -3.86
C GLY A 5 3.45 22.67 -4.77
N SER A 6 4.37 21.94 -5.42
CA SER A 6 4.04 20.72 -6.17
C SER A 6 3.34 19.69 -5.27
N ARG A 7 2.43 18.90 -5.87
CA ARG A 7 1.63 17.90 -5.17
C ARG A 7 1.86 16.51 -5.74
N LEU A 8 1.88 15.51 -4.87
CA LEU A 8 2.02 14.10 -5.22
C LEU A 8 0.96 13.28 -4.46
N ALA A 9 0.35 12.33 -5.15
CA ALA A 9 -0.44 11.28 -4.52
C ALA A 9 0.12 9.92 -4.95
N LEU A 10 0.25 8.99 -4.01
CA LEU A 10 0.71 7.64 -4.31
C LEU A 10 0.05 6.59 -3.40
N GLU A 11 0.09 5.35 -3.85
CA GLU A 11 -0.18 4.18 -3.03
C GLU A 11 1.15 3.47 -2.70
N ALA A 12 1.28 3.03 -1.46
CA ALA A 12 2.40 2.26 -0.95
C ALA A 12 1.92 0.86 -0.60
N PHE A 13 2.62 -0.15 -1.13
CA PHE A 13 2.26 -1.52 -0.86
C PHE A 13 2.47 -1.87 0.62
N LEU A 14 1.43 -2.44 1.22
CA LEU A 14 1.33 -2.70 2.66
C LEU A 14 2.34 -3.73 3.21
N GLY A 15 2.84 -4.63 2.37
CA GLY A 15 3.74 -5.72 2.81
C GLY A 15 5.20 -5.29 2.90
N SER A 16 5.72 -5.05 4.12
CA SER A 16 7.15 -4.83 4.37
C SER A 16 7.97 -6.11 4.24
N ALA A 17 9.27 -5.98 3.96
CA ALA A 17 10.19 -7.11 3.84
C ALA A 17 10.32 -7.92 5.13
N ASP A 18 9.92 -7.37 6.29
CA ASP A 18 10.51 -7.77 7.56
C ASP A 18 9.64 -8.65 8.48
N ARG A 19 8.30 -8.69 8.38
CA ARG A 19 7.48 -9.52 9.32
C ARG A 19 6.17 -10.11 8.80
N ASP A 20 5.46 -9.43 7.90
CA ASP A 20 4.11 -9.83 7.47
C ASP A 20 4.07 -10.47 6.07
N SER A 21 5.22 -10.62 5.40
CA SER A 21 5.34 -10.99 3.99
C SER A 21 4.62 -12.31 3.66
N ALA A 22 4.83 -13.36 4.44
CA ALA A 22 4.20 -14.67 4.22
C ALA A 22 2.66 -14.62 4.35
N ARG A 23 2.12 -13.86 5.31
CA ARG A 23 0.66 -13.70 5.47
C ARG A 23 0.05 -12.88 4.33
N VAL A 24 0.75 -11.84 3.90
CA VAL A 24 0.33 -11.00 2.76
C VAL A 24 0.43 -11.79 1.45
N GLU A 25 1.46 -12.62 1.27
CA GLU A 25 1.61 -13.55 0.14
C GLU A 25 0.45 -14.55 0.07
N GLU A 26 0.13 -15.20 1.19
CA GLU A 26 -0.99 -16.15 1.27
C GLU A 26 -2.34 -15.46 0.98
N MET A 27 -2.55 -14.27 1.53
CA MET A 27 -3.74 -13.45 1.25
C MET A 27 -3.87 -13.18 -0.24
N ILE A 28 -2.81 -12.69 -0.90
CA ILE A 28 -2.81 -12.39 -2.33
C ILE A 28 -3.07 -13.64 -3.16
N ARG A 29 -2.41 -14.75 -2.85
CA ARG A 29 -2.60 -16.03 -3.55
C ARG A 29 -4.00 -16.62 -3.36
N THR A 30 -4.63 -16.34 -2.22
CA THR A 30 -6.01 -16.72 -1.93
C THR A 30 -6.98 -15.84 -2.73
N ALA A 31 -6.78 -14.53 -2.73
CA ALA A 31 -7.60 -13.57 -3.48
C ALA A 31 -7.58 -13.83 -5.00
N THR A 32 -6.47 -14.32 -5.54
CA THR A 32 -6.33 -14.63 -6.98
C THR A 32 -6.68 -16.08 -7.34
N ARG A 33 -7.17 -16.90 -6.40
CA ARG A 33 -7.46 -18.32 -6.67
C ARG A 33 -8.48 -18.51 -7.79
N GLY A 34 -9.58 -17.76 -7.77
CA GLY A 34 -10.62 -17.84 -8.80
C GLY A 34 -10.10 -17.50 -10.20
N TRP A 35 -9.07 -16.65 -10.30
CA TRP A 35 -8.47 -16.33 -11.60
C TRP A 35 -7.79 -17.54 -12.22
N ARG A 36 -7.07 -18.34 -11.42
CA ARG A 36 -6.43 -19.58 -11.89
C ARG A 36 -7.47 -20.60 -12.33
N GLU A 37 -8.58 -20.71 -11.60
CA GLU A 37 -9.70 -21.60 -11.95
C GLU A 37 -10.32 -21.23 -13.31
N HIS A 38 -10.26 -19.96 -13.69
CA HIS A 38 -10.71 -19.46 -15.00
C HIS A 38 -9.58 -19.32 -16.05
N GLY A 39 -8.44 -20.00 -15.84
CA GLY A 39 -7.34 -20.06 -16.81
C GLY A 39 -6.35 -18.90 -16.76
N PHE A 40 -6.57 -17.89 -15.91
CA PHE A 40 -5.65 -16.76 -15.73
C PHE A 40 -4.65 -17.04 -14.60
N HIS A 41 -3.45 -17.48 -14.99
CA HIS A 41 -2.39 -17.87 -14.07
C HIS A 41 -1.37 -16.74 -13.89
N LEU A 42 -1.62 -15.87 -12.91
CA LEU A 42 -0.71 -14.80 -12.51
C LEU A 42 -0.36 -14.92 -11.02
N ASP A 43 0.92 -15.04 -10.69
CA ASP A 43 1.39 -14.87 -9.32
C ASP A 43 1.71 -13.39 -9.06
N ILE A 44 0.71 -12.64 -8.58
CA ILE A 44 0.88 -11.20 -8.26
C ILE A 44 2.00 -10.99 -7.24
N TRP A 45 2.17 -11.93 -6.29
CA TRP A 45 3.21 -11.81 -5.28
C TRP A 45 4.61 -11.81 -5.90
N ALA A 46 4.83 -12.61 -6.94
CA ALA A 46 6.10 -12.68 -7.65
C ALA A 46 6.47 -11.38 -8.40
N LEU A 47 5.53 -10.44 -8.56
CA LEU A 47 5.78 -9.13 -9.14
C LEU A 47 6.32 -8.10 -8.13
N ASN A 48 6.35 -8.46 -6.84
CA ASN A 48 6.80 -7.55 -5.79
C ASN A 48 8.33 -7.40 -5.78
N TYR A 49 8.82 -6.21 -5.44
CA TYR A 49 10.23 -6.00 -5.15
C TYR A 49 10.53 -6.33 -3.69
N ALA A 50 11.27 -7.42 -3.46
CA ALA A 50 11.60 -7.92 -2.12
C ALA A 50 12.85 -7.26 -1.48
N GLY A 51 13.53 -6.38 -2.21
CA GLY A 51 14.73 -5.72 -1.70
C GLY A 51 14.44 -4.60 -0.69
N PRO A 52 15.51 -4.02 -0.10
CA PRO A 52 15.39 -2.88 0.81
C PRO A 52 14.73 -1.69 0.12
N ARG A 53 13.86 -0.99 0.85
CA ARG A 53 13.19 0.22 0.37
C ARG A 53 13.03 1.22 1.50
N HIS A 54 12.95 2.49 1.14
CA HIS A 54 12.60 3.54 2.09
C HIS A 54 11.10 3.55 2.35
N GLU A 55 10.72 3.80 3.60
CA GLU A 55 9.34 4.14 3.94
C GLU A 55 8.96 5.49 3.30
N VAL A 56 7.73 5.60 2.81
CA VAL A 56 7.31 6.72 1.96
C VAL A 56 7.45 8.07 2.65
N SER A 57 6.90 8.22 3.86
CA SER A 57 7.05 9.46 4.63
C SER A 57 8.51 9.75 4.91
N GLY A 58 9.27 8.77 5.41
CA GLY A 58 10.69 8.95 5.72
C GLY A 58 11.51 9.42 4.51
N TYR A 59 11.24 8.89 3.32
CA TYR A 59 11.91 9.33 2.09
C TYR A 59 11.49 10.73 1.68
N LEU A 60 10.18 10.99 1.58
CA LEU A 60 9.66 12.24 1.05
C LEU A 60 9.86 13.41 2.02
N ASP A 61 9.67 13.20 3.32
CA ASP A 61 9.90 14.21 4.35
C ASP A 61 11.37 14.67 4.34
N ASN A 62 12.32 13.75 4.18
CA ASN A 62 13.73 14.07 4.03
C ASN A 62 14.07 14.86 2.75
N HIS A 63 13.16 14.91 1.78
CA HIS A 63 13.30 15.68 0.53
C HIS A 63 12.45 16.96 0.53
N GLY A 64 12.02 17.43 1.70
CA GLY A 64 11.28 18.70 1.84
C GLY A 64 9.79 18.60 1.51
N TRP A 65 9.27 17.39 1.32
CA TRP A 65 7.84 17.18 1.21
C TRP A 65 7.21 17.11 2.60
N ARG A 66 5.94 17.46 2.68
CA ARG A 66 5.10 17.15 3.83
C ARG A 66 4.12 16.06 3.41
N SER A 67 4.30 14.86 3.94
CA SER A 67 3.47 13.70 3.60
C SER A 67 2.36 13.47 4.64
N VAL A 68 1.15 13.14 4.16
CA VAL A 68 0.01 12.72 4.98
C VAL A 68 -0.42 11.33 4.51
N GLY A 69 -0.34 10.36 5.41
CA GLY A 69 -0.75 8.99 5.18
C GLY A 69 -2.21 8.76 5.58
N THR A 70 -2.96 8.08 4.72
CA THR A 70 -4.35 7.65 4.94
C THR A 70 -4.44 6.14 4.76
N THR A 71 -5.14 5.47 5.66
CA THR A 71 -5.41 4.04 5.59
C THR A 71 -6.59 3.75 4.67
N THR A 72 -6.66 2.54 4.09
CA THR A 72 -7.87 2.06 3.39
C THR A 72 -9.10 2.13 4.29
N ALA A 73 -8.97 1.79 5.58
CA ALA A 73 -10.09 1.83 6.53
C ALA A 73 -10.65 3.25 6.70
N GLN A 74 -9.78 4.25 6.84
CA GLN A 74 -10.19 5.67 6.91
C GLN A 74 -10.88 6.13 5.62
N LEU A 75 -10.36 5.75 4.44
CA LEU A 75 -10.97 6.14 3.16
C LEU A 75 -12.36 5.52 2.99
N LEU A 76 -12.52 4.23 3.27
CA LEU A 76 -13.82 3.57 3.16
C LEU A 76 -14.85 4.20 4.12
N ALA A 77 -14.45 4.44 5.36
CA ALA A 77 -15.31 5.08 6.36
C ALA A 77 -15.70 6.51 5.97
N ALA A 78 -14.78 7.29 5.40
CA ALA A 78 -15.06 8.65 4.93
C ALA A 78 -16.06 8.73 3.77
N HIS A 79 -16.32 7.60 3.11
CA HIS A 79 -17.24 7.48 1.96
C HIS A 79 -18.45 6.58 2.25
N ASP A 80 -18.71 6.26 3.53
CA ASP A 80 -19.81 5.37 3.95
C ASP A 80 -19.81 4.01 3.26
N LEU A 81 -18.61 3.51 2.89
CA LEU A 81 -18.43 2.22 2.24
C LEU A 81 -18.16 1.12 3.27
N PRO A 82 -18.60 -0.13 3.00
CA PRO A 82 -18.27 -1.27 3.86
C PRO A 82 -16.77 -1.43 4.02
N ALA A 83 -16.34 -1.90 5.20
CA ALA A 83 -14.96 -2.28 5.44
C ALA A 83 -14.51 -3.32 4.40
N ALA A 84 -13.27 -3.18 3.92
CA ALA A 84 -12.66 -4.17 3.02
C ALA A 84 -12.67 -5.56 3.68
N PRO A 85 -12.70 -6.64 2.88
CA PRO A 85 -12.45 -7.99 3.38
C PRO A 85 -11.19 -7.99 4.25
N ALA A 86 -11.24 -8.72 5.36
CA ALA A 86 -10.22 -8.62 6.41
C ALA A 86 -8.80 -8.79 5.84
N LEU A 87 -8.04 -7.69 5.86
CA LEU A 87 -6.59 -7.75 5.73
C LEU A 87 -6.01 -8.46 6.97
N PRO A 88 -4.81 -9.05 6.88
CA PRO A 88 -4.09 -9.51 8.06
C PRO A 88 -4.10 -8.43 9.16
N ALA A 89 -4.31 -8.85 10.41
CA ALA A 89 -4.47 -7.94 11.54
C ALA A 89 -3.32 -6.92 11.61
N GLY A 90 -3.68 -5.64 11.78
CA GLY A 90 -2.74 -4.52 11.84
C GLY A 90 -2.26 -4.00 10.48
N LEU A 91 -2.62 -4.62 9.35
CA LEU A 91 -2.30 -4.12 8.01
C LEU A 91 -3.28 -3.02 7.57
N ALA A 92 -4.55 -3.15 7.92
CA ALA A 92 -5.60 -2.17 7.63
C ALA A 92 -5.39 -0.82 8.34
N ASP A 93 -4.65 -0.83 9.46
CA ASP A 93 -4.37 0.35 10.27
C ASP A 93 -3.07 1.05 9.84
N ARG A 94 -2.37 0.53 8.81
CA ARG A 94 -1.15 1.16 8.25
C ARG A 94 -1.52 2.04 7.06
N PRO A 95 -0.94 3.25 6.95
CA PRO A 95 -1.16 4.11 5.79
C PRO A 95 -0.63 3.44 4.52
N ASN A 96 -1.51 3.26 3.54
CA ASN A 96 -1.16 2.84 2.19
C ASN A 96 -1.40 3.93 1.16
N TYR A 97 -2.19 4.96 1.45
CA TYR A 97 -2.36 6.11 0.56
C TYR A 97 -1.63 7.31 1.11
N TRP A 98 -0.91 8.03 0.25
CA TRP A 98 -0.13 9.20 0.66
C TRP A 98 -0.48 10.39 -0.22
N THR A 99 -0.72 11.54 0.42
CA THR A 99 -0.77 12.84 -0.25
C THR A 99 0.35 13.72 0.27
N CYS A 100 1.10 14.34 -0.63
CA CYS A 100 2.33 15.06 -0.29
C CYS A 100 2.34 16.43 -0.97
N VAL A 101 2.87 17.43 -0.27
CA VAL A 101 3.09 18.79 -0.81
C VAL A 101 4.54 19.18 -0.58
N LEU A 102 5.22 19.63 -1.63
CA LEU A 102 6.59 20.14 -1.55
C LEU A 102 6.58 21.56 -0.97
N GLY A 103 7.43 21.80 0.04
CA GLY A 103 7.66 23.12 0.62
C GLY A 103 8.26 24.13 -0.35
#